data_AF-A0A3B9WXY2-F1
#
_entry.id   AF-A0A3B9WXY2-F1
#
_cell.length_a   1.000
_cell.length_b   1.000
_cell.length_c   1.000
_cell.angle_alpha   90.00
_cell.angle_beta   90.00
_cell.angle_gamma   90.00
#
_symmetry.space_group_name_H-M   'P 1'
#
loop_
_entity.id
_entity.type
_entity.pdbx_description
1 polymer ?
#
loop_
_entity_poly.entity_id
_entity_poly.type
_entity_poly.pdbx_seq_one_letter_code
_entity_poly.pdbx_strand_id
1 'polypeptide(L)'
;MKKLACVALLAFTANSSLAQTNRIDTVRPDAPELAQFGSYTIGVRTVNTVDPNRIDILNTARGGDSVLYDRPLTLEIWYPAELASGQSPGGEYQAITRNPEITATLTGKAVRDANPLTAEGEFPLIIISHGYPGNRYLLSHLGENLASKGYVVASIDHTDSTYDDQKAFASTLYNRPLDQRFVLDTMAGFNDDSSNFLSGMVDAETTAVVGYSMGGYGLVNNLGGGYTDEIIGSFMAPPNELLNEHATRNPEYRGTLDSRIKAGVAVAPWGMNANFWTAEDLAGISVPALYIAGDA
;
A
#
# COMPACT_ATOMS: atom_id res chain seq x y z
N MET A 1 -12.12 51.90 60.58
CA MET A 1 -11.04 51.40 59.69
C MET A 1 -11.63 50.36 58.76
N LYS A 2 -11.57 50.61 57.45
CA LYS A 2 -12.15 49.78 56.38
C LYS A 2 -11.42 48.43 56.31
N LYS A 3 -12.13 47.31 56.36
CA LYS A 3 -11.61 46.00 55.94
C LYS A 3 -12.03 45.78 54.49
N LEU A 4 -11.08 45.91 53.57
CA LEU A 4 -11.22 45.49 52.17
C LEU A 4 -11.26 43.95 52.16
N ALA A 5 -12.34 43.37 51.66
CA ALA A 5 -12.39 41.97 51.29
C ALA A 5 -11.92 41.86 49.83
N CYS A 6 -10.70 41.36 49.62
CA CYS A 6 -10.25 40.94 48.29
C CYS A 6 -10.90 39.59 47.97
N VAL A 7 -11.86 39.60 47.05
CA VAL A 7 -12.35 38.38 46.38
C VAL A 7 -11.37 38.06 45.25
N ALA A 8 -10.57 37.02 45.42
CA ALA A 8 -9.76 36.47 44.35
C ALA A 8 -10.65 35.60 43.45
N LEU A 9 -10.94 36.08 42.24
CA LEU A 9 -11.62 35.30 41.21
C LEU A 9 -10.56 34.43 40.51
N LEU A 10 -10.45 33.16 40.91
CA LEU A 10 -9.63 32.17 40.21
C LEU A 10 -10.38 31.70 38.95
N ALA A 11 -10.07 32.33 37.82
CA ALA A 11 -10.48 31.83 36.50
C ALA A 11 -9.59 30.63 36.13
N PHE A 12 -10.08 29.42 36.34
CA PHE A 12 -9.50 28.22 35.72
C PHE A 12 -9.83 28.24 34.23
N THR A 13 -8.88 28.68 33.40
CA THR A 13 -8.89 28.37 31.98
C THR A 13 -8.37 26.95 31.82
N ALA A 14 -9.29 25.99 31.73
CA ALA A 14 -8.95 24.65 31.25
C ALA A 14 -8.61 24.78 29.77
N ASN A 15 -7.32 24.94 29.45
CA ASN A 15 -6.82 24.62 28.12
C ASN A 15 -6.93 23.11 27.97
N SER A 16 -8.07 22.64 27.46
CA SER A 16 -8.17 21.30 26.90
C SER A 16 -7.25 21.30 25.69
N SER A 17 -6.00 20.88 25.86
CA SER A 17 -5.22 20.42 24.72
C SER A 17 -6.01 19.23 24.17
N LEU A 18 -6.78 19.45 23.10
CA LEU A 18 -7.29 18.35 22.31
C LEU A 18 -6.05 17.56 21.88
N ALA A 19 -5.80 16.44 22.54
CA ALA A 19 -4.77 15.51 22.12
C ALA A 19 -5.03 15.25 20.64
N GLN A 20 -4.01 15.43 19.80
CA GLN A 20 -4.13 15.16 18.38
C GLN A 20 -4.51 13.70 18.22
N THR A 21 -5.78 13.45 17.89
CA THR A 21 -6.30 12.11 17.69
C THR A 21 -6.08 11.77 16.22
N ASN A 22 -5.06 10.96 15.91
CA ASN A 22 -4.79 10.52 14.55
C ASN A 22 -5.75 9.39 14.15
N ARG A 23 -7.05 9.72 14.11
CA ARG A 23 -8.12 8.79 13.75
C ARG A 23 -8.14 8.60 12.24
N ILE A 24 -8.02 7.36 11.78
CA ILE A 24 -8.07 7.00 10.36
C ILE A 24 -9.47 6.57 9.90
N ASP A 25 -10.43 6.49 10.82
CA ASP A 25 -11.77 5.97 10.59
C ASP A 25 -12.85 7.07 10.59
N THR A 26 -12.44 8.32 10.42
CA THR A 26 -13.37 9.45 10.32
C THR A 26 -13.76 9.69 8.86
N VAL A 27 -15.05 9.88 8.62
CA VAL A 27 -15.59 10.26 7.30
C VAL A 27 -16.15 11.67 7.43
N ARG A 28 -15.77 12.55 6.51
CA ARG A 28 -16.23 13.94 6.53
C ARG A 28 -17.74 14.01 6.21
N PRO A 29 -18.48 14.99 6.75
CA PRO A 29 -19.91 15.16 6.43
C PRO A 29 -20.19 15.45 4.95
N ASP A 30 -19.22 15.99 4.22
CA ASP A 30 -19.29 16.30 2.78
C ASP A 30 -18.67 15.23 1.89
N ALA A 31 -18.27 14.09 2.46
CA ALA A 31 -17.70 12.99 1.69
C ALA A 31 -18.77 12.35 0.78
N PRO A 32 -18.40 11.86 -0.43
CA PRO A 32 -19.32 11.14 -1.31
C PRO A 32 -19.97 9.95 -0.62
N GLU A 33 -21.14 9.52 -1.10
CA GLU A 33 -21.90 8.39 -0.54
C GLU A 33 -21.02 7.13 -0.35
N LEU A 34 -20.19 6.82 -1.35
CA LEU A 34 -19.30 5.65 -1.32
C LEU A 34 -18.10 5.80 -0.38
N ALA A 35 -17.89 6.94 0.29
CA ALA A 35 -16.83 7.10 1.29
C ALA A 35 -17.19 6.45 2.63
N GLN A 36 -18.47 6.17 2.89
CA GLN A 36 -18.90 5.53 4.13
C GLN A 36 -18.31 4.12 4.28
N PHE A 37 -18.07 3.70 5.53
CA PHE A 37 -17.69 2.33 5.84
C PHE A 37 -18.87 1.39 5.51
N GLY A 38 -18.55 0.16 5.13
CA GLY A 38 -19.55 -0.90 4.93
C GLY A 38 -19.97 -1.56 6.24
N SER A 39 -20.69 -2.69 6.11
CA SER A 39 -21.32 -3.40 7.23
C SER A 39 -20.39 -4.38 7.95
N TYR A 40 -19.28 -4.79 7.33
CA TYR A 40 -18.38 -5.78 7.91
C TYR A 40 -17.54 -5.18 9.04
N THR A 41 -17.41 -5.92 10.14
CA THR A 41 -16.34 -5.70 11.10
C THR A 41 -15.00 -6.07 10.49
N ILE A 42 -13.94 -5.40 10.91
CA ILE A 42 -12.63 -5.49 10.25
C ILE A 42 -11.64 -6.18 11.20
N GLY A 43 -10.98 -7.22 10.70
CA GLY A 43 -9.80 -7.81 11.33
C GLY A 43 -8.54 -7.27 10.66
N VAL A 44 -7.43 -7.31 11.39
CA VAL A 44 -6.12 -6.96 10.82
C VAL A 44 -5.00 -7.83 11.36
N ARG A 45 -4.10 -8.27 10.46
CA ARG A 45 -2.86 -9.00 10.82
C ARG A 45 -1.67 -8.43 10.06
N THR A 46 -0.52 -8.42 10.72
CA THR A 46 0.76 -8.15 10.07
C THR A 46 1.39 -9.49 9.68
N VAL A 47 1.83 -9.62 8.43
CA VAL A 47 2.44 -10.85 7.90
C VAL A 47 3.78 -10.51 7.28
N ASN A 48 4.80 -11.32 7.57
CA ASN A 48 6.09 -11.23 6.91
C ASN A 48 6.19 -12.30 5.82
N THR A 49 6.62 -11.91 4.63
CA THR A 49 6.79 -12.77 3.48
C THR A 49 8.16 -12.52 2.84
N VAL A 50 8.63 -13.45 2.01
CA VAL A 50 9.95 -13.41 1.39
C VAL A 50 9.82 -13.84 -0.06
N ASP A 51 10.26 -12.96 -0.96
CA ASP A 51 10.34 -13.18 -2.39
C ASP A 51 11.75 -13.68 -2.76
N PRO A 52 11.90 -14.99 -3.07
CA PRO A 52 13.21 -15.59 -3.20
C PRO A 52 13.89 -15.23 -4.53
N ASN A 53 15.23 -15.20 -4.53
CA ASN A 53 16.04 -15.03 -5.74
C ASN A 53 15.74 -13.75 -6.55
N ARG A 54 15.38 -12.65 -5.88
CA ARG A 54 15.22 -11.33 -6.53
C ARG A 54 16.60 -10.73 -6.82
N ILE A 55 16.71 -9.92 -7.87
CA ILE A 55 17.95 -9.18 -8.16
C ILE A 55 18.17 -8.11 -7.06
N ASP A 56 19.33 -8.17 -6.43
CA ASP A 56 19.80 -7.18 -5.47
C ASP A 56 20.36 -5.97 -6.23
N ILE A 57 19.51 -4.96 -6.43
CA ILE A 57 19.89 -3.73 -7.14
C ILE A 57 21.00 -2.95 -6.44
N LEU A 58 21.09 -3.04 -5.11
CA LEU A 58 22.06 -2.29 -4.33
C LEU A 58 23.45 -2.93 -4.39
N ASN A 59 23.52 -4.25 -4.53
CA ASN A 59 24.77 -5.00 -4.60
C ASN A 59 25.16 -5.46 -6.02
N THR A 60 24.30 -5.25 -7.02
CA THR A 60 24.63 -5.52 -8.43
C THR A 60 25.42 -4.36 -9.04
N ALA A 61 26.66 -4.63 -9.47
CA ALA A 61 27.48 -3.63 -10.15
C ALA A 61 27.05 -3.45 -11.62
N ARG A 62 27.08 -2.21 -12.14
CA ARG A 62 26.84 -1.96 -13.57
C ARG A 62 27.88 -2.66 -14.44
N GLY A 63 27.44 -3.44 -15.40
CA GLY A 63 28.28 -4.26 -16.28
C GLY A 63 28.79 -5.56 -15.66
N GLY A 64 28.45 -5.83 -14.39
CA GLY A 64 28.76 -7.08 -13.70
C GLY A 64 27.59 -8.05 -13.67
N ASP A 65 27.83 -9.25 -13.15
CA ASP A 65 26.79 -10.26 -12.94
C ASP A 65 25.75 -9.79 -11.92
N SER A 66 24.50 -10.22 -12.11
CA SER A 66 23.42 -9.91 -11.18
C SER A 66 23.61 -10.66 -9.87
N VAL A 67 23.56 -9.95 -8.76
CA VAL A 67 23.53 -10.53 -7.42
C VAL A 67 22.09 -10.84 -7.06
N LEU A 68 21.83 -12.02 -6.50
CA LEU A 68 20.50 -12.42 -6.05
C LEU A 68 20.42 -12.43 -4.53
N TYR A 69 19.24 -12.12 -4.00
CA TYR A 69 18.92 -12.22 -2.59
C TYR A 69 17.45 -12.56 -2.39
N ASP A 70 17.13 -12.96 -1.17
CA ASP A 70 15.75 -13.16 -0.72
C ASP A 70 15.22 -11.81 -0.24
N ARG A 71 14.23 -11.25 -0.96
CA ARG A 71 13.66 -9.93 -0.69
C ARG A 71 12.50 -10.05 0.31
N PRO A 72 12.67 -9.62 1.58
CA PRO A 72 11.56 -9.65 2.53
C PRO A 72 10.52 -8.59 2.17
N LEU A 73 9.25 -8.80 2.51
CA LEU A 73 8.22 -7.76 2.51
C LEU A 73 7.34 -7.94 3.74
N THR A 74 6.93 -6.83 4.36
CA THR A 74 5.95 -6.84 5.45
C THR A 74 4.61 -6.38 4.93
N LEU A 75 3.57 -7.16 5.18
CA LEU A 75 2.19 -6.86 4.77
C LEU A 75 1.35 -6.49 5.98
N GLU A 76 0.51 -5.47 5.83
CA GLU A 76 -0.63 -5.23 6.70
C GLU A 76 -1.88 -5.69 5.96
N ILE A 77 -2.57 -6.69 6.50
CA ILE A 77 -3.73 -7.30 5.83
C ILE A 77 -4.99 -7.01 6.64
N TRP A 78 -5.90 -6.23 6.06
CA TRP A 78 -7.25 -6.01 6.57
C TRP A 78 -8.24 -6.93 5.88
N TYR A 79 -9.20 -7.46 6.62
CA TYR A 79 -10.15 -8.44 6.10
C TYR A 79 -11.50 -8.39 6.86
N PRO A 80 -12.62 -8.78 6.24
CA PRO A 80 -13.89 -9.01 6.94
C PRO A 80 -13.71 -10.01 8.09
N ALA A 81 -14.12 -9.64 9.29
CA ALA A 81 -13.89 -10.44 10.49
C ALA A 81 -15.16 -10.75 11.26
N GLU A 82 -15.14 -11.87 11.98
CA GLU A 82 -16.09 -12.20 13.03
C GLU A 82 -15.45 -11.87 14.38
N LEU A 83 -16.07 -10.97 15.14
CA LEU A 83 -15.56 -10.59 16.46
C LEU A 83 -15.97 -11.61 17.51
N ALA A 84 -15.00 -12.11 18.29
CA ALA A 84 -15.26 -12.99 19.42
C ALA A 84 -16.00 -12.24 20.55
N SER A 85 -16.64 -12.99 21.44
CA SER A 85 -17.30 -12.43 22.62
C SER A 85 -16.34 -11.54 23.43
N GLY A 86 -16.71 -10.27 23.63
CA GLY A 86 -15.90 -9.30 24.36
C GLY A 86 -14.94 -8.47 23.49
N GLN A 87 -14.80 -8.80 22.19
CA GLN A 87 -14.17 -7.89 21.23
C GLN A 87 -15.15 -6.81 20.80
N SER A 88 -14.61 -5.63 20.47
CA SER A 88 -15.37 -4.51 19.90
C SER A 88 -14.50 -3.85 18.83
N PRO A 89 -15.10 -3.27 17.77
CA PRO A 89 -14.34 -2.55 16.75
C PRO A 89 -13.44 -1.48 17.38
N GLY A 90 -12.20 -1.43 16.93
CA GLY A 90 -11.18 -0.53 17.47
C GLY A 90 -9.80 -1.17 17.49
N GLY A 91 -8.79 -0.38 17.13
CA GLY A 91 -7.39 -0.80 17.17
C GLY A 91 -6.44 0.36 16.96
N GLU A 92 -5.18 0.13 17.27
CA GLU A 92 -4.11 1.10 17.10
C GLU A 92 -2.99 0.55 16.22
N TYR A 93 -2.35 1.45 15.47
CA TYR A 93 -1.16 1.18 14.66
C TYR A 93 -0.04 2.10 15.08
N GLN A 94 1.17 1.54 15.21
CA GLN A 94 2.39 2.31 15.43
C GLN A 94 3.01 2.59 14.06
N ALA A 95 2.81 3.80 13.54
CA ALA A 95 3.26 4.19 12.22
C ALA A 95 4.47 5.14 12.31
N ILE A 96 5.61 4.68 11.80
CA ILE A 96 6.78 5.53 11.60
C ILE A 96 6.40 6.65 10.61
N THR A 97 6.68 7.90 10.96
CA THR A 97 6.35 9.03 10.11
C THR A 97 7.48 9.32 9.12
N ARG A 98 7.31 10.35 8.27
CA ARG A 98 8.36 10.81 7.36
C ARG A 98 9.64 11.23 8.09
N ASN A 99 9.53 11.69 9.34
CA ASN A 99 10.68 11.70 10.24
C ASN A 99 10.74 10.34 10.96
N PRO A 100 11.74 9.48 10.66
CA PRO A 100 11.80 8.14 11.23
C PRO A 100 12.03 8.13 12.76
N GLU A 101 12.43 9.26 13.36
CA GLU A 101 12.53 9.40 14.81
C GLU A 101 11.16 9.56 15.50
N ILE A 102 10.09 9.79 14.72
CA ILE A 102 8.74 10.01 15.23
C ILE A 102 7.84 8.84 14.81
N THR A 103 7.25 8.19 15.81
CA THR A 103 6.17 7.22 15.64
C THR A 103 4.85 7.84 16.04
N ALA A 104 3.87 7.79 15.14
CA ALA A 104 2.50 8.20 15.41
C ALA A 104 1.64 6.99 15.76
N THR A 105 0.85 7.09 16.83
CA THR A 105 -0.26 6.16 17.07
C THR A 105 -1.43 6.57 16.17
N LEU A 106 -1.80 5.70 15.22
CA LEU A 106 -3.03 5.82 14.43
C LEU A 106 -4.11 4.99 15.10
N THR A 107 -5.35 5.47 15.15
CA THR A 107 -6.47 4.74 15.75
C THR A 107 -7.55 4.51 14.70
N GLY A 108 -7.94 3.25 14.49
CA GLY A 108 -8.91 2.82 13.49
C GLY A 108 -10.01 1.92 14.06
N LYS A 109 -10.74 1.24 13.17
CA LYS A 109 -11.83 0.31 13.48
C LYS A 109 -11.40 -1.15 13.50
N ALA A 110 -10.27 -1.50 12.88
CA ALA A 110 -9.88 -2.89 12.78
C ALA A 110 -9.41 -3.47 14.12
N VAL A 111 -9.77 -4.73 14.36
CA VAL A 111 -9.40 -5.47 15.57
C VAL A 111 -8.22 -6.39 15.24
N ARG A 112 -7.12 -6.21 15.96
CA ARG A 112 -5.90 -7.01 15.79
C ARG A 112 -6.20 -8.49 16.01
N ASP A 113 -5.75 -9.32 15.07
CA ASP A 113 -5.86 -10.79 15.10
C ASP A 113 -7.29 -11.36 15.20
N ALA A 114 -8.33 -10.55 14.92
CA ALA A 114 -9.72 -11.04 14.92
C ALA A 114 -9.92 -12.24 13.98
N ASN A 115 -10.92 -13.06 14.28
CA ASN A 115 -11.20 -14.23 13.46
C ASN A 115 -11.66 -13.80 12.06
N PRO A 116 -11.10 -14.37 10.99
CA PRO A 116 -11.54 -14.09 9.63
C PRO A 116 -12.96 -14.63 9.40
N LEU A 117 -13.77 -13.90 8.64
CA LEU A 117 -15.15 -14.28 8.32
C LEU A 117 -15.19 -15.31 7.17
N THR A 118 -14.63 -16.49 7.39
CA THR A 118 -14.49 -17.54 6.36
C THR A 118 -15.82 -18.17 5.95
N ALA A 119 -16.88 -18.02 6.76
CA ALA A 119 -18.19 -18.59 6.50
C ALA A 119 -18.91 -17.97 5.28
N GLU A 120 -18.50 -16.77 4.83
CA GLU A 120 -19.07 -16.10 3.65
C GLU A 120 -18.30 -16.41 2.34
N GLY A 121 -17.22 -17.20 2.41
CA GLY A 121 -16.40 -17.57 1.27
C GLY A 121 -15.36 -16.50 0.90
N GLU A 122 -15.03 -16.46 -0.39
CA GLU A 122 -13.97 -15.60 -0.91
C GLU A 122 -14.41 -14.15 -1.11
N PHE A 123 -13.51 -13.22 -0.78
CA PHE A 123 -13.66 -11.80 -1.03
C PHE A 123 -12.60 -11.33 -2.03
N PRO A 124 -12.95 -10.40 -2.96
CA PRO A 124 -11.99 -9.84 -3.91
C PRO A 124 -10.81 -9.17 -3.21
N LEU A 125 -9.63 -9.31 -3.82
CA LEU A 125 -8.38 -8.78 -3.31
C LEU A 125 -8.14 -7.33 -3.75
N ILE A 126 -7.70 -6.49 -2.81
CA ILE A 126 -7.12 -5.17 -3.10
C ILE A 126 -5.70 -5.11 -2.56
N ILE A 127 -4.75 -4.74 -3.43
CA ILE A 127 -3.38 -4.46 -3.03
C ILE A 127 -3.17 -2.96 -2.93
N ILE A 128 -2.63 -2.49 -1.81
CA ILE A 128 -2.29 -1.09 -1.57
C ILE A 128 -0.76 -0.91 -1.61
N SER A 129 -0.30 -0.02 -2.48
CA SER A 129 1.13 0.28 -2.66
C SER A 129 1.41 1.76 -2.39
N HIS A 130 2.27 2.03 -1.39
CA HIS A 130 2.60 3.38 -0.95
C HIS A 130 3.64 4.08 -1.85
N GLY A 131 3.86 5.38 -1.62
CA GLY A 131 4.86 6.20 -2.32
C GLY A 131 6.31 5.90 -1.93
N TYR A 132 7.26 6.78 -2.31
CA TYR A 132 8.65 6.66 -1.87
C TYR A 132 9.12 7.94 -1.16
N PRO A 133 9.73 7.82 0.04
CA PRO A 133 9.53 6.71 0.98
C PRO A 133 8.07 6.67 1.47
N GLY A 134 7.66 5.55 2.07
CA GLY A 134 6.34 5.40 2.69
C GLY A 134 6.28 4.26 3.72
N ASN A 135 5.09 3.74 3.98
CA ASN A 135 4.88 2.46 4.68
C ASN A 135 3.46 1.94 4.44
N ARG A 136 3.19 0.71 4.87
CA ARG A 136 1.91 0.00 4.76
C ARG A 136 0.75 0.72 5.43
N TYR A 137 0.99 1.65 6.35
CA TYR A 137 -0.05 2.41 7.03
C TYR A 137 -0.45 3.71 6.32
N LEU A 138 0.27 4.15 5.29
CA LEU A 138 0.05 5.44 4.61
C LEU A 138 -1.37 5.61 4.08
N LEU A 139 -1.98 4.51 3.62
CA LEU A 139 -3.35 4.46 3.12
C LEU A 139 -4.24 3.53 3.97
N SER A 140 -3.93 3.37 5.26
CA SER A 140 -4.69 2.51 6.18
C SER A 140 -6.17 2.88 6.32
N HIS A 141 -6.50 4.17 6.26
CA HIS A 141 -7.90 4.63 6.23
C HIS A 141 -8.69 4.01 5.06
N LEU A 142 -8.06 3.91 3.89
CA LEU A 142 -8.64 3.27 2.71
C LEU A 142 -8.69 1.76 2.88
N GLY A 143 -7.62 1.15 3.43
CA GLY A 143 -7.57 -0.28 3.69
C GLY A 143 -8.69 -0.77 4.61
N GLU A 144 -8.89 -0.11 5.75
CA GLU A 144 -10.01 -0.41 6.65
C GLU A 144 -11.37 -0.18 5.99
N ASN A 145 -11.51 0.93 5.25
CA ASN A 145 -12.78 1.27 4.60
C ASN A 145 -13.17 0.23 3.55
N LEU A 146 -12.21 -0.23 2.74
CA LEU A 146 -12.44 -1.29 1.75
C LEU A 146 -12.72 -2.63 2.43
N ALA A 147 -11.98 -3.01 3.48
CA ALA A 147 -12.25 -4.25 4.19
C ALA A 147 -13.66 -4.28 4.81
N SER A 148 -14.15 -3.16 5.33
CA SER A 148 -15.53 -3.06 5.83
C SER A 148 -16.61 -3.27 4.76
N LYS A 149 -16.24 -3.23 3.48
CA LYS A 149 -17.12 -3.43 2.32
C LYS A 149 -16.99 -4.81 1.67
N GLY A 150 -16.26 -5.73 2.30
CA GLY A 150 -16.12 -7.09 1.77
C GLY A 150 -14.96 -7.24 0.79
N TYR A 151 -13.81 -6.64 1.11
CA TYR A 151 -12.55 -6.88 0.38
C TYR A 151 -11.50 -7.41 1.33
N VAL A 152 -10.67 -8.35 0.90
CA VAL A 152 -9.38 -8.59 1.56
C VAL A 152 -8.39 -7.57 1.02
N VAL A 153 -7.71 -6.85 1.91
CA VAL A 153 -6.83 -5.74 1.54
C VAL A 153 -5.43 -5.96 2.07
N ALA A 154 -4.44 -6.08 1.20
CA ALA A 154 -3.03 -6.23 1.56
C ALA A 154 -2.24 -4.95 1.23
N SER A 155 -1.68 -4.30 2.23
CA SER A 155 -0.80 -3.13 2.06
C SER A 155 0.65 -3.48 2.35
N ILE A 156 1.54 -3.01 1.49
CA ILE A 156 2.92 -3.50 1.38
C ILE A 156 3.88 -2.49 2.01
N ASP A 157 4.76 -2.92 2.91
CA ASP A 157 6.05 -2.26 3.13
C ASP A 157 7.05 -2.78 2.11
N HIS A 158 7.39 -1.92 1.16
CA HIS A 158 8.38 -2.24 0.13
C HIS A 158 9.79 -2.07 0.70
N THR A 159 10.57 -3.14 0.79
CA THR A 159 11.99 -3.09 1.17
C THR A 159 12.74 -2.06 0.34
N ASP A 160 13.70 -1.37 0.96
CA ASP A 160 14.44 -0.23 0.44
C ASP A 160 13.63 1.07 0.24
N SER A 161 12.33 1.05 0.55
CA SER A 161 11.40 2.13 0.21
C SER A 161 10.52 2.59 1.37
N THR A 162 10.77 2.11 2.60
CA THR A 162 10.06 2.59 3.80
C THR A 162 10.74 3.82 4.40
N TYR A 163 10.06 4.53 5.31
CA TYR A 163 10.65 5.70 5.97
C TYR A 163 11.92 5.40 6.79
N ASP A 164 12.02 4.19 7.36
CA ASP A 164 13.13 3.71 8.17
C ASP A 164 14.13 2.84 7.39
N ASP A 165 13.80 2.45 6.16
CA ASP A 165 14.66 1.66 5.27
C ASP A 165 14.86 2.31 3.90
N GLN A 166 14.82 3.64 3.81
CA GLN A 166 14.97 4.33 2.53
C GLN A 166 16.39 4.15 1.94
N LYS A 167 16.54 3.34 0.88
CA LYS A 167 17.81 3.17 0.13
C LYS A 167 17.76 3.85 -1.23
N ALA A 168 18.73 3.54 -2.10
CA ALA A 168 18.84 4.12 -3.43
C ALA A 168 17.58 3.89 -4.27
N PHE A 169 17.07 4.97 -4.87
CA PHE A 169 15.81 4.99 -5.62
C PHE A 169 15.74 3.96 -6.77
N ALA A 170 16.88 3.58 -7.34
CA ALA A 170 16.96 2.54 -8.36
C ALA A 170 16.40 1.18 -7.90
N SER A 171 16.54 0.83 -6.62
CA SER A 171 15.90 -0.40 -6.08
C SER A 171 14.38 -0.30 -6.17
N THR A 172 13.82 0.87 -5.83
CA THR A 172 12.38 1.13 -5.96
C THR A 172 11.90 1.05 -7.41
N LEU A 173 12.65 1.64 -8.37
CA LEU A 173 12.27 1.63 -9.78
C LEU A 173 12.14 0.22 -10.36
N TYR A 174 13.04 -0.68 -9.96
CA TYR A 174 13.03 -2.07 -10.39
C TYR A 174 11.95 -2.89 -9.67
N ASN A 175 11.95 -2.87 -8.33
CA ASN A 175 11.17 -3.82 -7.55
C ASN A 175 9.68 -3.48 -7.46
N ARG A 176 9.27 -2.23 -7.69
CA ARG A 176 7.88 -1.81 -7.39
C ARG A 176 6.78 -2.60 -8.12
N PRO A 177 6.81 -2.80 -9.45
CA PRO A 177 5.81 -3.65 -10.11
C PRO A 177 5.93 -5.13 -9.69
N LEU A 178 7.14 -5.60 -9.42
CA LEU A 178 7.43 -6.98 -9.03
C LEU A 178 6.88 -7.31 -7.63
N ASP A 179 7.10 -6.42 -6.66
CA ASP A 179 6.57 -6.54 -5.29
C ASP A 179 5.03 -6.63 -5.30
N GLN A 180 4.35 -5.86 -6.15
CA GLN A 180 2.88 -5.90 -6.28
C GLN A 180 2.40 -7.27 -6.79
N ARG A 181 3.07 -7.83 -7.79
CA ARG A 181 2.75 -9.16 -8.35
C ARG A 181 3.08 -10.28 -7.37
N PHE A 182 4.22 -10.20 -6.70
CA PHE A 182 4.60 -11.16 -5.67
C PHE A 182 3.60 -11.19 -4.51
N VAL A 183 3.08 -10.03 -4.09
CA VAL A 183 2.04 -9.99 -3.06
C VAL A 183 0.74 -10.60 -3.56
N LEU A 184 0.36 -10.39 -4.82
CA LEU A 184 -0.78 -11.08 -5.43
C LEU A 184 -0.59 -12.61 -5.35
N ASP A 185 0.55 -13.13 -5.79
CA ASP A 185 0.89 -14.56 -5.70
C ASP A 185 0.87 -15.09 -4.25
N THR A 186 1.42 -14.31 -3.32
CA THR A 186 1.43 -14.65 -1.89
C THR A 186 0.01 -14.77 -1.34
N MET A 187 -0.87 -13.82 -1.67
CA MET A 187 -2.25 -13.80 -1.21
C MET A 187 -3.08 -14.95 -1.82
N ALA A 188 -2.81 -15.31 -3.09
CA ALA A 188 -3.37 -16.50 -3.71
C ALA A 188 -2.91 -17.78 -2.98
N GLY A 189 -1.61 -17.89 -2.65
CA GLY A 189 -1.09 -19.01 -1.88
C GLY A 189 -1.69 -19.12 -0.47
N PHE A 190 -1.97 -17.99 0.18
CA PHE A 190 -2.66 -17.98 1.48
C PHE A 190 -4.11 -18.49 1.40
N ASN A 191 -4.78 -18.30 0.25
CA ASN A 191 -6.11 -18.87 0.03
C ASN A 191 -6.07 -20.41 0.00
N ASP A 192 -5.08 -20.95 -0.71
CA ASP A 192 -4.94 -22.38 -0.99
C ASP A 192 -4.34 -23.18 0.19
N ASP A 193 -3.60 -22.52 1.08
CA ASP A 193 -3.02 -23.15 2.26
C ASP A 193 -4.06 -23.26 3.41
N SER A 194 -4.58 -24.46 3.61
CA SER A 194 -5.52 -24.80 4.71
C SER A 194 -5.05 -24.46 6.13
N SER A 195 -3.75 -24.24 6.35
CA SER A 195 -3.20 -23.82 7.64
C SER A 195 -3.16 -22.30 7.82
N ASN A 196 -3.34 -21.55 6.74
CA ASN A 196 -3.36 -20.10 6.76
C ASN A 196 -4.70 -19.57 7.28
N PHE A 197 -4.66 -18.42 7.95
CA PHE A 197 -5.87 -17.79 8.49
C PHE A 197 -6.82 -17.26 7.40
N LEU A 198 -6.32 -17.00 6.19
CA LEU A 198 -7.14 -16.55 5.06
C LEU A 198 -7.58 -17.67 4.13
N SER A 199 -7.41 -18.94 4.53
CA SER A 199 -7.76 -20.06 3.66
C SER A 199 -9.23 -20.00 3.22
N GLY A 200 -9.46 -20.08 1.91
CA GLY A 200 -10.79 -19.99 1.28
C GLY A 200 -11.46 -18.62 1.40
N MET A 201 -10.71 -17.55 1.69
CA MET A 201 -11.25 -16.20 1.90
C MET A 201 -10.78 -15.18 0.85
N VAL A 202 -9.81 -15.50 0.00
CA VAL A 202 -9.20 -14.54 -0.93
C VAL A 202 -9.49 -14.94 -2.39
N ASP A 203 -10.36 -14.19 -3.05
CA ASP A 203 -10.48 -14.25 -4.51
C ASP A 203 -9.36 -13.41 -5.14
N ALA A 204 -8.21 -14.07 -5.35
CA ALA A 204 -7.07 -13.47 -6.02
C ALA A 204 -7.30 -13.31 -7.53
N GLU A 205 -8.27 -14.02 -8.14
CA GLU A 205 -8.61 -13.90 -9.56
C GLU A 205 -9.31 -12.57 -9.87
N THR A 206 -9.93 -11.95 -8.87
CA THR A 206 -10.52 -10.61 -8.94
C THR A 206 -9.70 -9.62 -8.09
N THR A 207 -8.50 -9.28 -8.57
CA THR A 207 -7.61 -8.33 -7.89
C THR A 207 -7.71 -6.91 -8.46
N ALA A 208 -7.73 -5.91 -7.58
CA ALA A 208 -7.43 -4.53 -7.93
C ALA A 208 -6.19 -4.02 -7.18
N VAL A 209 -5.52 -3.02 -7.74
CA VAL A 209 -4.36 -2.39 -7.10
C VAL A 209 -4.61 -0.89 -6.95
N VAL A 210 -4.35 -0.35 -5.75
CA VAL A 210 -4.35 1.08 -5.47
C VAL A 210 -2.90 1.52 -5.22
N GLY A 211 -2.41 2.44 -6.03
CA GLY A 211 -1.02 2.90 -5.96
C GLY A 211 -0.93 4.41 -5.77
N TYR A 212 -0.24 4.86 -4.72
CA TYR A 212 0.10 6.28 -4.54
C TYR A 212 1.53 6.58 -4.97
N SER A 213 1.74 7.61 -5.80
CA SER A 213 3.08 8.05 -6.21
C SER A 213 3.90 6.90 -6.81
N MET A 214 4.97 6.44 -6.16
CA MET A 214 5.71 5.26 -6.61
C MET A 214 4.88 3.97 -6.61
N GLY A 215 3.91 3.79 -5.71
CA GLY A 215 2.98 2.68 -5.83
C GLY A 215 2.12 2.78 -7.10
N GLY A 216 1.79 4.00 -7.50
CA GLY A 216 1.13 4.29 -8.78
C GLY A 216 2.04 4.00 -9.98
N TYR A 217 3.34 4.29 -9.88
CA TYR A 217 4.33 3.93 -10.89
C TYR A 217 4.36 2.43 -11.20
N GLY A 218 4.47 1.59 -10.16
CA GLY A 218 4.45 0.14 -10.33
C GLY A 218 3.11 -0.35 -10.89
N LEU A 219 2.01 0.28 -10.45
CA LEU A 219 0.68 -0.04 -10.95
C LEU A 219 0.54 0.27 -12.45
N VAL A 220 0.95 1.45 -12.92
CA VAL A 220 0.86 1.79 -14.35
C VAL A 220 1.56 0.74 -15.21
N ASN A 221 2.70 0.21 -14.74
CA ASN A 221 3.38 -0.89 -15.41
C ASN A 221 2.59 -2.21 -15.34
N ASN A 222 2.03 -2.58 -14.19
CA ASN A 222 1.19 -3.77 -14.10
C ASN A 222 -0.12 -3.68 -14.91
N LEU A 223 -0.55 -2.48 -15.30
CA LEU A 223 -1.70 -2.26 -16.19
C LEU A 223 -1.34 -2.35 -17.69
N GLY A 224 -0.04 -2.34 -18.04
CA GLY A 224 0.45 -2.44 -19.42
C GLY A 224 1.19 -1.21 -19.97
N GLY A 225 1.40 -0.18 -19.14
CA GLY A 225 2.22 0.98 -19.45
C GLY A 225 3.71 0.67 -19.39
N GLY A 226 4.33 0.40 -20.52
CA GLY A 226 5.74 0.02 -20.60
C GLY A 226 6.69 1.19 -20.43
N TYR A 227 7.92 0.98 -19.97
CA TYR A 227 8.90 2.06 -19.87
C TYR A 227 9.51 2.47 -21.23
N THR A 228 9.86 3.75 -21.36
CA THR A 228 10.54 4.31 -22.55
C THR A 228 11.96 3.80 -22.74
N ASP A 229 12.45 3.82 -23.98
CA ASP A 229 13.85 3.53 -24.28
C ASP A 229 14.82 4.53 -23.61
N GLU A 230 14.39 5.79 -23.47
CA GLU A 230 15.17 6.87 -22.84
C GLU A 230 15.56 6.51 -21.41
N ILE A 231 14.64 5.94 -20.63
CA ILE A 231 14.89 5.71 -19.22
C ILE A 231 15.77 4.49 -18.96
N ILE A 232 15.72 3.47 -19.82
CA ILE A 232 16.39 2.19 -19.61
C ILE A 232 17.92 2.34 -19.48
N GLY A 233 18.52 3.18 -20.33
CA GLY A 233 19.96 3.47 -20.33
C GLY A 233 20.38 4.64 -19.44
N SER A 234 19.43 5.26 -18.74
CA SER A 234 19.67 6.48 -17.97
C SER A 234 20.46 6.20 -16.68
N PHE A 235 21.10 7.23 -16.13
CA PHE A 235 21.84 7.11 -14.87
C PHE A 235 20.93 6.77 -13.67
N MET A 236 19.64 7.11 -13.73
CA MET A 236 18.70 6.81 -12.65
C MET A 236 18.20 5.37 -12.69
N ALA A 237 18.27 4.69 -13.84
CA ALA A 237 17.83 3.32 -13.97
C ALA A 237 18.69 2.37 -13.13
N PRO A 238 18.15 1.24 -12.67
CA PRO A 238 18.93 0.13 -12.13
C PRO A 238 20.07 -0.31 -13.07
N PRO A 239 21.05 -1.08 -12.56
CA PRO A 239 22.12 -1.65 -13.36
C PRO A 239 21.61 -2.44 -14.57
N ASN A 240 22.50 -2.69 -15.53
CA ASN A 240 22.33 -3.70 -16.58
C ASN A 240 21.04 -3.59 -17.40
N GLU A 241 20.52 -2.37 -17.59
CA GLU A 241 19.27 -2.12 -18.30
C GLU A 241 18.09 -2.94 -17.76
N LEU A 242 18.07 -3.24 -16.46
CA LEU A 242 17.06 -4.14 -15.86
C LEU A 242 15.61 -3.67 -16.05
N LEU A 243 15.38 -2.37 -16.27
CA LEU A 243 14.03 -1.87 -16.63
C LEU A 243 13.54 -2.36 -17.99
N ASN A 244 14.42 -2.87 -18.86
CA ASN A 244 14.05 -3.44 -20.14
C ASN A 244 13.05 -4.61 -20.00
N GLU A 245 13.07 -5.33 -18.88
CA GLU A 245 12.08 -6.38 -18.59
C GLU A 245 10.64 -5.86 -18.70
N HIS A 246 10.43 -4.59 -18.37
CA HIS A 246 9.12 -3.95 -18.29
C HIS A 246 8.96 -2.78 -19.26
N ALA A 247 9.80 -2.72 -20.29
CA ALA A 247 9.81 -1.66 -21.30
C ALA A 247 8.88 -1.95 -22.48
N THR A 248 8.40 -0.90 -23.16
CA THR A 248 7.59 -1.05 -24.38
C THR A 248 8.36 -1.74 -25.50
N ARG A 249 9.67 -1.50 -25.61
CA ARG A 249 10.53 -2.16 -26.62
C ARG A 249 10.70 -3.67 -26.40
N ASN A 250 10.39 -4.20 -25.22
CA ASN A 250 10.44 -5.62 -24.95
C ASN A 250 9.13 -6.28 -25.42
N PRO A 251 9.15 -7.11 -26.48
CA PRO A 251 7.93 -7.72 -27.01
C PRO A 251 7.27 -8.69 -26.02
N GLU A 252 8.04 -9.26 -25.09
CA GLU A 252 7.52 -10.24 -24.13
C GLU A 252 6.81 -9.58 -22.94
N TYR A 253 7.14 -8.33 -22.60
CA TYR A 253 6.68 -7.64 -21.39
C TYR A 253 5.17 -7.77 -21.17
N ARG A 254 4.35 -7.43 -22.18
CA ARG A 254 2.89 -7.45 -22.05
C ARG A 254 2.32 -8.86 -21.93
N GLY A 255 3.02 -9.87 -22.47
CA GLY A 255 2.68 -11.28 -22.29
C GLY A 255 2.95 -11.80 -20.88
N THR A 256 3.76 -11.09 -20.08
CA THR A 256 4.06 -11.46 -18.70
C THR A 256 3.13 -10.82 -17.67
N LEU A 257 2.21 -9.93 -18.07
CA LEU A 257 1.31 -9.25 -17.14
C LEU A 257 0.39 -10.24 -16.42
N ASP A 258 0.05 -9.94 -15.17
CA ASP A 258 -0.83 -10.79 -14.39
C ASP A 258 -2.30 -10.51 -14.72
N SER A 259 -2.95 -11.45 -15.40
CA SER A 259 -4.35 -11.31 -15.82
C SER A 259 -5.34 -11.23 -14.66
N ARG A 260 -4.92 -11.54 -13.44
CA ARG A 260 -5.74 -11.42 -12.22
C ARG A 260 -5.94 -9.97 -11.78
N ILE A 261 -5.11 -9.04 -12.24
CA ILE A 261 -5.31 -7.60 -12.02
C ILE A 261 -6.40 -7.10 -12.97
N LYS A 262 -7.61 -6.87 -12.44
CA LYS A 262 -8.81 -6.47 -13.19
C LYS A 262 -9.08 -4.97 -13.18
N ALA A 263 -8.48 -4.22 -12.25
CA ALA A 263 -8.61 -2.77 -12.17
C ALA A 263 -7.45 -2.11 -11.43
N GLY A 264 -7.21 -0.83 -11.71
CA GLY A 264 -6.22 -0.01 -11.01
C GLY A 264 -6.75 1.36 -10.58
N VAL A 265 -6.33 1.85 -9.41
CA VAL A 265 -6.50 3.25 -9.00
C VAL A 265 -5.13 3.87 -8.76
N ALA A 266 -4.69 4.70 -9.69
CA ALA A 266 -3.41 5.39 -9.63
C ALA A 266 -3.60 6.80 -9.06
N VAL A 267 -3.15 7.01 -7.82
CA VAL A 267 -3.20 8.29 -7.12
C VAL A 267 -1.86 9.01 -7.29
N ALA A 268 -1.87 10.09 -8.05
CA ALA A 268 -0.69 10.89 -8.41
C ALA A 268 0.52 10.01 -8.79
N PRO A 269 0.39 9.08 -9.77
CA PRO A 269 1.47 8.17 -10.13
C PRO A 269 2.72 8.97 -10.54
N TRP A 270 3.87 8.59 -9.98
CA TRP A 270 5.15 9.21 -10.30
C TRP A 270 5.70 8.63 -11.62
N GLY A 271 6.35 9.43 -12.48
CA GLY A 271 7.07 8.92 -13.64
C GLY A 271 6.98 9.78 -14.91
N MET A 272 5.83 10.42 -15.16
CA MET A 272 5.68 11.38 -16.28
C MET A 272 6.66 12.56 -16.16
N ASN A 273 6.95 12.99 -14.92
CA ASN A 273 7.94 14.03 -14.62
C ASN A 273 9.39 13.63 -14.93
N ALA A 274 9.63 12.36 -15.28
CA ALA A 274 10.95 11.80 -15.55
C ALA A 274 10.95 10.97 -16.85
N ASN A 275 10.03 11.26 -17.78
CA ASN A 275 9.95 10.63 -19.11
C ASN A 275 9.83 9.09 -19.09
N PHE A 276 9.26 8.48 -18.05
CA PHE A 276 9.06 7.02 -18.01
C PHE A 276 8.06 6.52 -19.04
N TRP A 277 7.17 7.39 -19.52
CA TRP A 277 6.15 7.05 -20.49
C TRP A 277 5.95 8.15 -21.52
N THR A 278 5.72 7.73 -22.76
CA THR A 278 5.06 8.49 -23.82
C THR A 278 3.60 8.04 -23.96
N ALA A 279 2.86 8.66 -24.88
CA ALA A 279 1.50 8.20 -25.21
C ALA A 279 1.48 6.78 -25.79
N GLU A 280 2.51 6.38 -26.55
CA GLU A 280 2.62 5.03 -27.12
C GLU A 280 2.84 3.97 -26.03
N ASP A 281 3.67 4.30 -25.05
CA ASP A 281 3.94 3.44 -23.91
C ASP A 281 2.67 3.11 -23.10
N LEU A 282 1.87 4.15 -22.83
CA LEU A 282 0.61 4.05 -22.10
C LEU A 282 -0.52 3.41 -22.92
N ALA A 283 -0.41 3.38 -24.26
CA ALA A 283 -1.41 2.75 -25.12
C ALA A 283 -1.52 1.23 -24.90
N GLY A 284 -0.53 0.63 -24.22
CA GLY A 284 -0.56 -0.76 -23.78
C GLY A 284 -1.51 -1.06 -22.62
N ILE A 285 -2.07 -0.02 -21.98
CA ILE A 285 -3.00 -0.20 -20.86
C ILE A 285 -4.36 -0.68 -21.38
N SER A 286 -4.73 -1.91 -21.02
CA SER A 286 -5.98 -2.55 -21.46
C SER A 286 -6.96 -2.84 -20.32
N VAL A 287 -6.58 -2.53 -19.09
CA VAL A 287 -7.35 -2.80 -17.87
C VAL A 287 -8.01 -1.50 -17.38
N PRO A 288 -9.26 -1.51 -16.91
CA PRO A 288 -9.90 -0.31 -16.35
C PRO A 288 -9.06 0.36 -15.28
N ALA A 289 -8.77 1.65 -15.46
CA ALA A 289 -7.94 2.41 -14.54
C ALA A 289 -8.54 3.80 -14.24
N LEU A 290 -8.55 4.15 -12.96
CA LEU A 290 -8.87 5.50 -12.49
C LEU A 290 -7.57 6.22 -12.13
N TYR A 291 -7.34 7.38 -12.75
CA TYR A 291 -6.23 8.26 -12.40
C TYR A 291 -6.75 9.43 -11.57
N ILE A 292 -6.19 9.59 -10.37
CA ILE A 292 -6.49 10.72 -9.48
C ILE A 292 -5.25 11.60 -9.43
N ALA A 293 -5.31 12.74 -10.09
CA ALA A 293 -4.23 13.73 -10.11
C ALA A 293 -4.71 15.04 -9.51
N GLY A 294 -3.77 15.83 -8.97
CA GLY A 294 -4.01 17.18 -8.50
C GLY A 294 -2.95 18.12 -9.07
N ASP A 295 -3.28 19.41 -9.18
CA ASP A 295 -2.31 20.47 -9.35
C ASP A 295 -1.71 20.85 -7.98
N ALA A 296 -0.56 21.52 -8.04
CA ALA A 296 0.15 22.04 -6.87
C ALA A 296 -0.33 23.44 -6.50
#